data_AF-A0A6D2L362-F1
#
_entry.id   AF-A0A6D2L362-F1
#
_cell.length_a   1.000
_cell.length_b   1.000
_cell.length_c   1.000
_cell.angle_alpha   90.00
_cell.angle_beta   90.00
_cell.angle_gamma   90.00
#
_symmetry.space_group_name_H-M   'P 1'
#
loop_
_entity.id
_entity.type
_entity.pdbx_description
1 polymer ?
#
loop_
_entity_poly.entity_id
_entity_poly.type
_entity_poly.pdbx_seq_one_letter_code
_entity_poly.pdbx_strand_id
1 'polypeptide(L)'
;MALFSLQDESTKRDRFERVTLDLSMWVLNDIEKQEWSEHDYTLQDDCFFRYRSVSVVGGTANGEIVLLSRWHSFGDFSVLFFNPERNTLQRVRFRGKHEALLSGRSNRVYAFVNHEEDLEFNIGKTTYAATSSNPQLRGRF
;
A
#
# COMPACT_ATOMS: atom_id res chain seq x y z
N MET A 1 2.98 -18.41 -13.09
CA MET A 1 3.39 -16.99 -12.89
C MET A 1 2.27 -16.11 -13.43
N ALA A 2 1.91 -15.02 -12.74
CA ALA A 2 0.86 -14.09 -13.19
C ALA A 2 1.48 -12.73 -13.54
N LEU A 3 1.04 -12.16 -14.66
CA LEU A 3 1.39 -10.81 -15.11
C LEU A 3 0.15 -9.93 -15.06
N PHE A 4 0.33 -8.69 -14.60
CA PHE A 4 -0.76 -7.74 -14.38
C PHE A 4 -0.52 -6.46 -15.17
N SER A 5 -1.57 -5.96 -15.83
CA SER A 5 -1.55 -4.67 -16.51
C SER A 5 -2.78 -3.86 -16.12
N LEU A 6 -2.58 -2.57 -15.85
CA LEU A 6 -3.64 -1.62 -15.56
C LEU A 6 -3.82 -0.71 -16.77
N GLN A 7 -5.04 -0.65 -17.29
CA GLN A 7 -5.40 0.25 -18.38
C GLN A 7 -6.38 1.29 -17.83
N ASP A 8 -6.03 2.56 -17.99
CA ASP A 8 -6.90 3.70 -17.67
C ASP A 8 -7.62 4.12 -18.94
N GLU A 9 -8.86 3.66 -19.13
CA GLU A 9 -9.69 4.11 -20.23
C GLU A 9 -10.43 5.40 -19.85
N SER A 10 -9.71 6.54 -19.85
CA SER A 10 -10.35 7.84 -19.66
C SER A 10 -10.93 8.32 -20.99
N THR A 11 -12.27 8.32 -21.16
CA THR A 11 -13.07 9.42 -21.76
C THR A 11 -14.54 9.05 -22.00
N LYS A 12 -15.48 9.66 -21.25
CA LYS A 12 -16.52 10.61 -21.73
C LYS A 12 -16.89 11.55 -20.57
N ARG A 13 -17.15 12.82 -20.87
CA ARG A 13 -17.59 13.79 -19.86
C ARG A 13 -19.10 13.67 -19.71
N ASP A 14 -19.57 12.89 -18.75
CA ASP A 14 -20.87 13.13 -18.12
C ASP A 14 -20.70 13.36 -16.61
N ARG A 15 -21.45 14.32 -16.07
CA ARG A 15 -21.09 15.06 -14.84
C ARG A 15 -21.25 14.28 -13.51
N PHE A 16 -21.35 12.95 -13.54
CA PHE A 16 -21.44 12.10 -12.34
C PHE A 16 -20.83 10.69 -12.51
N GLU A 17 -19.97 10.45 -13.51
CA GLU A 17 -19.45 9.11 -13.76
C GLU A 17 -18.41 8.68 -12.70
N ARG A 18 -18.71 7.55 -12.04
CA ARG A 18 -17.75 6.81 -11.22
C ARG A 18 -16.60 6.40 -12.12
N VAL A 19 -15.38 6.76 -11.75
CA VAL A 19 -14.18 6.30 -12.46
C VAL A 19 -14.04 4.79 -12.22
N THR A 20 -13.98 4.04 -13.31
CA THR A 20 -13.66 2.63 -13.32
C THR A 20 -12.19 2.44 -13.63
N LEU A 21 -11.63 1.31 -13.23
CA LEU A 21 -10.26 0.93 -13.55
C LEU A 21 -10.30 -0.48 -14.12
N ASP A 22 -9.71 -0.67 -15.30
CA ASP A 22 -9.66 -1.98 -15.94
C ASP A 22 -8.31 -2.63 -15.65
N LEU A 23 -8.39 -3.87 -15.17
CA LEU A 23 -7.26 -4.72 -14.81
C LEU A 23 -7.29 -5.95 -15.72
N SER A 24 -6.27 -6.07 -16.57
CA SER A 24 -6.03 -7.26 -17.38
C SER A 24 -4.96 -8.12 -16.72
N MET A 25 -5.28 -9.38 -16.49
CA MET A 25 -4.41 -10.35 -15.84
C MET A 25 -4.15 -11.53 -16.78
N TRP A 26 -2.87 -11.87 -16.93
CA TRP A 26 -2.42 -13.00 -17.72
C TRP A 26 -1.82 -14.05 -16.79
N VAL A 27 -2.38 -15.26 -16.84
CA VAL A 27 -1.92 -16.41 -16.05
C VAL A 27 -1.24 -17.42 -16.98
N LEU A 28 0.02 -17.72 -16.69
CA LEU A 28 0.74 -18.82 -17.34
C LEU A 28 0.28 -20.15 -16.72
N ASN A 29 -0.48 -20.92 -17.48
CA ASN A 29 -1.06 -22.20 -17.06
C ASN A 29 -0.06 -23.35 -17.21
N ASP A 30 0.68 -23.36 -18.32
CA ASP A 30 1.69 -24.38 -18.61
C ASP A 30 2.93 -23.71 -19.21
N ILE A 31 4.07 -23.86 -18.53
CA ILE A 31 5.34 -23.25 -18.95
C ILE A 31 5.96 -23.96 -20.15
N GLU A 32 5.79 -25.28 -20.27
CA GLU A 32 6.38 -26.07 -21.36
C GLU A 32 5.65 -25.81 -22.67
N LYS A 33 4.32 -25.66 -22.59
CA LYS A 33 3.47 -25.36 -23.75
C LYS A 33 3.30 -23.87 -24.02
N GLN A 34 3.80 -23.02 -23.11
CA GLN A 34 3.62 -21.56 -23.17
C GLN A 34 2.13 -21.18 -23.27
N GLU A 35 1.27 -21.86 -22.52
CA GLU A 35 -0.18 -21.64 -22.53
C GLU A 35 -0.56 -20.54 -21.52
N TRP A 36 -1.27 -19.52 -22.01
CA TRP A 36 -1.73 -18.39 -21.20
C TRP A 36 -3.25 -18.29 -21.19
N SER A 37 -3.81 -17.84 -20.07
CA SER A 37 -5.21 -17.39 -19.99
C SER A 37 -5.27 -15.92 -19.59
N GLU A 38 -6.08 -15.16 -20.32
CA GLU A 38 -6.38 -13.76 -20.04
C GLU A 38 -7.66 -13.65 -19.21
N HIS A 39 -7.65 -12.71 -18.26
CA HIS A 39 -8.76 -12.39 -17.38
C HIS A 39 -8.88 -10.87 -17.23
N ASP A 40 -10.02 -10.32 -17.60
CA ASP A 40 -10.29 -8.88 -17.51
C ASP A 40 -11.28 -8.56 -16.40
N TYR A 41 -10.98 -7.50 -15.66
CA TYR A 41 -11.79 -7.05 -14.53
C TYR A 41 -12.00 -5.55 -14.58
N THR A 42 -13.25 -5.12 -14.46
CA THR A 42 -13.61 -3.70 -14.27
C THR A 42 -13.83 -3.43 -12.80
N LEU A 43 -12.90 -2.71 -12.18
CA LEU A 43 -12.93 -2.32 -10.77
C LEU A 43 -13.65 -0.99 -10.62
N GLN A 44 -14.47 -0.86 -9.56
CA GLN A 44 -15.20 0.37 -9.26
C GLN A 44 -15.02 0.77 -7.80
N ASP A 45 -14.50 1.97 -7.56
CA ASP A 45 -14.44 2.60 -6.23
C ASP A 45 -14.37 4.13 -6.39
N ASP A 46 -14.99 4.88 -5.47
CA ASP A 46 -14.96 6.35 -5.51
C ASP A 46 -13.53 6.92 -5.37
N CYS A 47 -12.59 6.12 -4.89
CA CYS A 47 -11.19 6.49 -4.76
C CYS A 47 -10.52 6.72 -6.10
N PHE A 48 -10.96 6.02 -7.16
CA PHE A 48 -10.35 6.14 -8.49
C PHE A 48 -10.57 7.54 -9.07
N PHE A 49 -11.69 8.21 -8.73
CA PHE A 49 -11.90 9.62 -9.07
C PHE A 49 -10.87 10.55 -8.41
N ARG A 50 -10.48 10.24 -7.18
CA ARG A 50 -9.48 11.04 -6.43
C ARG A 50 -8.06 10.76 -6.88
N TYR A 51 -7.81 9.58 -7.43
CA TYR A 51 -6.48 9.04 -7.62
C TYR A 51 -6.25 8.66 -9.09
N ARG A 52 -5.72 9.60 -9.87
CA ARG A 52 -5.39 9.43 -11.31
C ARG A 52 -4.24 8.46 -11.60
N SER A 53 -3.72 7.76 -10.60
CA SER A 53 -2.60 6.83 -10.77
C SER A 53 -2.64 5.79 -9.66
N VAL A 54 -3.17 4.61 -10.01
CA VAL A 54 -3.17 3.41 -9.18
C VAL A 54 -2.15 2.44 -9.76
N SER A 55 -1.43 1.74 -8.90
CA SER A 55 -0.44 0.73 -9.28
C SER A 55 -0.67 -0.57 -8.53
N VAL A 56 -0.41 -1.70 -9.20
CA VAL A 56 -0.27 -3.00 -8.56
C VAL A 56 1.00 -2.99 -7.71
N VAL A 57 0.88 -3.29 -6.41
CA VAL A 57 2.02 -3.36 -5.49
C VAL A 57 2.44 -4.80 -5.18
N GLY A 58 1.58 -5.78 -5.46
CA GLY A 58 1.89 -7.20 -5.29
C GLY A 58 0.65 -8.05 -5.05
N GLY A 59 0.87 -9.30 -4.66
CA GLY A 59 -0.19 -10.25 -4.31
C GLY A 59 -0.03 -10.78 -2.89
N THR A 60 -1.14 -10.96 -2.16
CA THR A 60 -1.14 -11.58 -0.83
C THR A 60 -1.06 -13.10 -0.94
N ALA A 61 -0.71 -13.78 0.15
CA ALA A 61 -0.73 -15.25 0.22
C ALA A 61 -2.14 -15.83 0.01
N ASN A 62 -3.19 -15.01 0.20
CA ASN A 62 -4.59 -15.39 -0.03
C ASN A 62 -5.04 -15.18 -1.49
N GLY A 63 -4.13 -14.82 -2.39
CA GLY A 63 -4.44 -14.58 -3.80
C GLY A 63 -5.09 -13.23 -4.10
N GLU A 64 -5.03 -12.26 -3.18
CA GLU A 64 -5.54 -10.92 -3.44
C GLU A 64 -4.46 -10.07 -4.12
N ILE A 65 -4.85 -9.33 -5.16
CA ILE A 65 -4.03 -8.32 -5.81
C ILE A 65 -4.15 -7.03 -5.01
N VAL A 66 -3.01 -6.49 -4.58
CA VAL A 66 -2.96 -5.25 -3.81
C VAL A 66 -2.72 -4.07 -4.76
N LEU A 67 -3.59 -3.07 -4.66
CA LEU A 67 -3.54 -1.83 -5.44
C LEU A 67 -3.33 -0.63 -4.52
N LEU A 68 -2.51 0.31 -4.96
CA LEU A 68 -2.22 1.54 -4.22
C LEU A 68 -2.22 2.75 -5.15
N SER A 69 -2.86 3.84 -4.72
CA SER A 69 -2.69 5.13 -5.38
C SER A 69 -1.30 5.70 -5.11
N ARG A 70 -0.65 6.31 -6.10
CA ARG A 70 0.66 6.94 -5.89
C ARG A 70 0.56 8.28 -5.16
N TRP A 71 -0.61 8.90 -5.14
CA TRP A 71 -0.82 10.26 -4.64
C TRP A 71 -1.88 10.25 -3.55
N HIS A 72 -1.57 10.84 -2.40
CA HIS A 72 -2.48 10.91 -1.27
C HIS A 72 -2.60 12.32 -0.72
N SER A 73 -3.78 12.62 -0.18
CA SER A 73 -4.12 13.91 0.38
C SER A 73 -4.05 13.84 1.90
N PHE A 74 -3.30 14.77 2.51
CA PHE A 74 -3.42 15.19 3.92
C PHE A 74 -3.85 14.10 4.91
N GLY A 75 -2.92 13.19 5.24
CA GLY A 75 -3.15 12.18 6.27
C GLY A 75 -3.96 10.97 5.82
N ASP A 76 -4.67 11.01 4.69
CA ASP A 76 -5.57 9.95 4.26
C ASP A 76 -5.03 9.23 3.02
N PHE A 77 -4.69 7.96 3.17
CA PHE A 77 -4.39 7.07 2.06
C PHE A 77 -5.23 5.80 2.10
N SER A 78 -5.38 5.14 0.96
CA SER A 78 -6.18 3.92 0.84
C SER A 78 -5.41 2.85 0.09
N VAL A 79 -5.48 1.63 0.60
CA VAL A 79 -5.01 0.42 -0.07
C VAL A 79 -6.25 -0.35 -0.51
N LEU A 80 -6.24 -0.87 -1.73
CA LEU A 80 -7.30 -1.76 -2.20
C LEU A 80 -6.79 -3.19 -2.33
N PHE A 81 -7.61 -4.14 -1.93
CA PHE A 81 -7.39 -5.58 -2.04
C PHE A 81 -8.44 -6.12 -3.01
N PHE A 82 -7.99 -6.63 -4.15
CA PHE A 82 -8.86 -7.21 -5.15
C PHE A 82 -8.69 -8.74 -5.15
N ASN A 83 -9.78 -9.47 -4.94
CA ASN A 83 -9.79 -10.93 -5.05
C ASN A 83 -10.36 -11.32 -6.44
N PRO A 84 -9.53 -11.85 -7.36
CA PRO A 84 -9.98 -12.24 -8.70
C PRO A 84 -10.94 -13.44 -8.69
N GLU A 85 -10.77 -14.40 -7.77
CA GLU A 85 -11.65 -15.58 -7.68
C GLU A 85 -13.09 -15.21 -7.28
N ARG A 86 -13.21 -14.25 -6.34
CA ARG A 86 -14.50 -13.78 -5.82
C ARG A 86 -15.03 -12.56 -6.58
N ASN A 87 -14.19 -11.96 -7.42
CA ASN A 87 -14.43 -10.67 -8.07
C ASN A 87 -14.87 -9.58 -7.06
N THR A 88 -14.15 -9.48 -5.94
CA THR A 88 -14.46 -8.51 -4.87
C THR A 88 -13.33 -7.52 -4.68
N LEU A 89 -13.67 -6.24 -4.56
CA LEU A 89 -12.75 -5.17 -4.22
C LEU A 89 -13.01 -4.67 -2.80
N GLN A 90 -12.01 -4.76 -1.93
CA GLN A 90 -12.05 -4.22 -0.58
C GLN A 90 -11.12 -3.02 -0.47
N ARG A 91 -11.60 -1.95 0.16
CA ARG A 91 -10.80 -0.76 0.44
C ARG A 91 -10.52 -0.63 1.93
N VAL A 92 -9.24 -0.43 2.26
CA VAL A 92 -8.80 -0.09 3.61
C VAL A 92 -8.29 1.35 3.60
N ARG A 93 -8.89 2.21 4.43
CA ARG A 93 -8.50 3.61 4.58
C ARG A 93 -7.61 3.76 5.81
N PHE A 94 -6.46 4.38 5.64
CA PHE A 94 -5.53 4.75 6.69
C PHE A 94 -5.59 6.26 6.90
N ARG A 95 -5.68 6.67 8.16
CA ARG A 95 -5.73 8.07 8.57
C ARG A 95 -4.62 8.35 9.56
N GLY A 96 -3.55 8.95 9.09
CA GLY A 96 -2.42 9.37 9.90
C GLY A 96 -2.59 10.80 10.42
N LYS A 97 -2.44 10.98 11.73
CA LYS A 97 -2.39 12.31 12.37
C LYS A 97 -0.97 12.80 12.61
N HIS A 98 -0.02 12.36 11.78
CA HIS A 98 1.38 12.73 11.92
C HIS A 98 1.69 13.96 11.06
N GLU A 99 2.47 14.89 11.60
CA GLU A 99 2.82 16.16 10.96
C GLU A 99 3.42 16.00 9.55
N ALA A 100 4.20 14.95 9.31
CA ALA A 100 4.71 14.63 7.97
C ALA A 100 3.58 14.36 6.95
N LEU A 101 2.51 13.70 7.40
CA LEU A 101 1.35 13.36 6.56
C LEU A 101 0.37 14.54 6.41
N LEU A 102 0.44 15.52 7.30
CA LEU A 102 -0.40 16.72 7.29
C LEU A 102 0.29 17.91 6.59
N SER A 103 1.58 17.80 6.27
CA SER A 103 2.28 18.80 5.46
C SER A 103 1.57 18.93 4.12
N GLY A 104 1.23 20.14 3.70
CA GLY A 104 0.32 20.38 2.56
C GLY A 104 0.87 20.07 1.17
N ARG A 105 1.82 19.14 1.09
CA ARG A 105 2.34 18.58 -0.15
C ARG A 105 1.72 17.19 -0.39
N SER A 106 1.64 16.80 -1.66
CA SER A 106 1.23 15.45 -2.02
C SER A 106 2.21 14.45 -1.43
N ASN A 107 1.75 13.64 -0.47
CA ASN A 107 2.56 12.60 0.13
C ASN A 107 2.60 11.38 -0.79
N ARG A 108 3.80 10.86 -1.01
CA ARG A 108 3.99 9.59 -1.71
C ARG A 108 3.98 8.48 -0.68
N VAL A 109 3.13 7.49 -0.88
CA VAL A 109 3.09 6.28 -0.07
C VAL A 109 3.58 5.13 -0.92
N TYR A 110 4.39 4.28 -0.32
CA TYR A 110 4.85 3.03 -0.90
C TYR A 110 4.36 1.90 0.00
N ALA A 111 3.76 0.88 -0.59
CA ALA A 111 3.41 -0.34 0.10
C ALA A 111 4.26 -1.48 -0.46
N PHE A 112 4.74 -2.33 0.45
CA PHE A 112 5.48 -3.54 0.12
C PHE A 112 4.67 -4.71 0.66
N VAL A 113 4.31 -5.63 -0.24
CA VAL A 113 3.62 -6.86 0.16
C VAL A 113 4.66 -7.84 0.69
N ASN A 114 4.35 -8.53 1.77
CA ASN A 114 5.25 -9.46 2.46
C ASN A 114 6.56 -8.82 2.95
N HIS A 115 6.45 -7.73 3.71
CA HIS A 115 7.61 -7.21 4.43
C HIS A 115 8.01 -8.19 5.55
N GLU A 116 9.00 -9.03 5.28
CA GLU A 116 9.72 -9.77 6.32
C GLU A 116 10.65 -8.77 7.02
N GLU A 117 10.32 -8.38 8.26
CA GLU A 117 11.24 -7.61 9.08
C GLU A 117 12.39 -8.53 9.47
N ASP A 118 13.55 -8.37 8.83
CA ASP A 118 14.80 -8.98 9.30
C ASP A 118 15.25 -8.19 10.55
N LEU A 119 14.59 -8.45 11.68
CA LEU A 119 14.89 -7.81 12.97
C LEU A 119 16.15 -8.43 13.58
N GLU A 120 17.31 -8.24 12.94
CA GLU A 120 18.59 -8.51 13.59
C GLU A 120 18.89 -7.36 14.58
N PHE A 121 18.22 -7.39 15.74
CA PHE A 121 18.55 -6.51 16.86
C PHE A 121 19.91 -6.97 17.43
N ASN A 122 21.00 -6.34 16.97
CA ASN A 122 22.30 -6.44 17.63
C ASN A 122 22.21 -5.77 19.01
N ILE A 123 21.78 -6.52 20.03
CA ILE A 123 21.90 -6.16 21.45
C ILE A 123 23.38 -6.31 21.88
N GLY A 124 24.27 -5.66 21.14
CA GLY A 124 25.72 -5.73 21.32
C GLY A 124 26.24 -4.43 21.92
N LYS A 125 26.23 -4.36 23.26
CA LYS A 125 26.94 -3.38 24.13
C LYS A 125 26.33 -1.98 24.27
N THR A 126 25.39 -1.84 25.20
CA THR A 126 25.30 -0.64 26.06
C THR A 126 25.81 -0.97 27.45
N THR A 127 27.12 -0.97 27.65
CA THR A 127 27.70 -0.86 28.99
C THR A 127 27.52 0.58 29.47
N TYR A 128 26.45 0.83 30.22
CA TYR A 128 26.38 2.01 31.07
C TYR A 128 27.31 1.78 32.27
N ALA A 129 28.51 2.34 32.22
CA ALA A 129 29.31 2.53 33.43
C ALA A 129 28.65 3.66 34.24
N ALA A 130 27.81 3.30 35.20
CA ALA A 130 27.35 4.24 36.20
C ALA A 130 28.51 4.56 37.15
N THR A 131 29.29 5.59 36.84
CA THR A 131 30.17 6.20 37.84
C THR A 131 29.31 7.01 38.79
N SER A 132 28.94 6.38 39.92
CA SER A 132 28.46 7.10 41.09
C SER A 132 29.62 7.90 41.67
N SER A 133 29.55 9.23 41.59
CA SER A 133 30.26 10.14 42.49
C SER A 133 29.23 10.99 43.25
N ASN A 134 28.89 10.49 44.44
CA ASN A 134 28.22 11.16 45.57
C ASN A 134 29.04 12.40 46.04
N PRO A 135 28.65 13.23 47.05
CA PRO A 135 27.37 13.53 47.70
C PRO A 135 27.12 15.06 47.90
N GLN A 136 26.01 15.42 48.57
CA GLN A 136 25.74 16.71 49.26
C GLN A 136 25.24 17.92 48.46
N LEU A 137 23.93 18.18 48.50
CA LEU A 137 23.44 19.49 48.96
C LEU A 137 22.19 19.29 49.83
N ARG A 138 22.40 19.58 51.13
CA ARG A 138 21.42 19.76 52.20
C ARG A 138 20.57 21.02 51.95
N GLY A 139 19.30 20.94 52.34
CA GLY A 139 18.41 22.10 52.63
C GLY A 139 16.99 21.81 52.16
N ARG A 140 16.22 20.96 52.87
CA ARG A 140 15.24 21.26 53.95
C ARG A 140 14.06 22.16 53.50
N PHE A 141 12.87 21.62 53.81
CA PHE A 141 11.49 22.12 53.80
C PHE A 141 11.27 23.63 53.66
#